data_AF-A0A0Q9TDG2-F1
#
_entry.id   AF-A0A0Q9TDG2-F1
#
_cell.length_a   1.000
_cell.length_b   1.000
_cell.length_c   1.000
_cell.angle_alpha   90.00
_cell.angle_beta   90.00
_cell.angle_gamma   90.00
#
_symmetry.space_group_name_H-M   'P 1'
#
loop_
_entity.id
_entity.type
_entity.pdbx_description
1 polymer ?
#
loop_
_entity_poly.entity_id
_entity_poly.type
_entity_poly.pdbx_seq_one_letter_code
_entity_poly.pdbx_strand_id
1 'polypeptide(L)' 'MLLPDSLLRNEVVAVLAAFVAINTIVYVTLAVAKVLPKVYVQDWFDTRNRRRETRSIDPDAPV' A
#
# COMPACT_ATOMS: atom_id res chain seq x y z
N MET A 1 -19.54 -10.82 32.98
CA MET A 1 -19.19 -9.88 31.89
C MET A 1 -17.91 -9.16 32.28
N LEU A 2 -16.90 -9.09 31.40
CA LEU A 2 -15.56 -8.55 31.73
C LEU A 2 -15.48 -7.02 31.74
N LEU A 3 -16.47 -6.30 31.17
CA LEU A 3 -16.50 -4.84 31.18
C LEU A 3 -17.92 -4.32 31.49
N PRO A 4 -18.10 -3.48 32.53
CA PRO A 4 -19.37 -2.81 32.82
C PRO A 4 -19.83 -1.87 31.69
N ASP A 5 -21.13 -1.87 31.39
CA ASP A 5 -21.76 -0.98 30.40
C ASP A 5 -21.59 0.52 30.76
N SER A 6 -21.52 0.84 32.06
CA SER A 6 -21.26 2.19 32.55
C SER A 6 -19.90 2.75 32.15
N LEU A 7 -18.89 1.90 31.92
CA LEU A 7 -17.58 2.33 31.43
C LEU A 7 -17.62 2.64 29.93
N LEU A 8 -18.41 1.90 29.15
CA LEU A 8 -18.54 2.11 27.70
C LEU A 8 -19.27 3.40 27.35
N ARG A 9 -20.22 3.83 28.20
CA ARG A 9 -20.97 5.09 28.02
C ARG A 9 -20.28 6.32 28.63
N ASN A 10 -19.13 6.14 29.26
CA ASN A 10 -18.41 7.23 29.91
C ASN A 10 -17.67 8.09 28.86
N GLU A 11 -17.96 9.40 28.85
CA GLU A 11 -17.37 10.35 27.92
C GLU A 11 -15.83 10.42 28.00
N VAL A 12 -15.25 10.31 29.19
CA VAL A 12 -13.79 10.32 29.38
C VAL A 12 -13.15 9.11 28.71
N VAL A 13 -13.78 7.95 28.86
CA VAL A 13 -13.32 6.71 28.21
C VAL A 13 -13.46 6.82 26.69
N ALA A 14 -14.54 7.43 26.21
CA ALA A 14 -14.76 7.67 24.78
C ALA A 14 -13.65 8.55 24.17
N VAL A 15 -13.23 9.61 24.86
CA VAL A 15 -12.13 10.48 24.42
C VAL A 15 -10.81 9.69 24.36
N LEU A 16 -10.48 8.93 25.40
CA LEU A 16 -9.27 8.09 25.43
C LEU A 16 -9.30 7.03 24.32
N ALA A 17 -10.45 6.39 24.11
CA ALA A 17 -10.64 5.41 23.04
C ALA A 17 -10.46 6.04 21.66
N ALA A 18 -10.95 7.26 21.45
CA ALA A 18 -10.75 7.99 20.20
C ALA A 18 -9.25 8.26 19.93
N PHE A 19 -8.48 8.68 20.95
CA PHE A 19 -7.03 8.85 20.80
C PHE A 19 -6.32 7.55 20.41
N VAL A 20 -6.65 6.44 21.08
CA VAL A 20 -6.11 5.11 20.75
C VAL A 20 -6.51 4.69 19.34
N ALA A 21 -7.77 4.90 18.95
CA ALA A 21 -8.28 4.54 17.63
C ALA A 21 -7.58 5.33 16.52
N ILE A 22 -7.42 6.65 16.67
CA ILE A 22 -6.70 7.50 15.71
C ILE A 22 -5.26 7.02 15.54
N ASN A 23 -4.56 6.84 16.66
CA ASN A 23 -3.18 6.36 16.66
C ASN A 23 -3.06 5.01 15.93
N THR A 24 -3.92 4.07 16.29
CA THR A 24 -3.97 2.73 15.68
C THR A 24 -4.24 2.79 14.19
N ILE A 25 -5.25 3.55 13.75
CA ILE A 25 -5.61 3.67 12.33
C ILE A 25 -4.44 4.28 11.54
N VAL A 26 -3.80 5.33 12.06
CA VAL A 26 -2.63 5.94 11.42
C VAL A 26 -1.49 4.93 11.27
N TYR A 27 -1.16 4.17 12.32
CA TYR A 27 -0.08 3.19 12.20
C TYR A 27 -0.45 2.00 11.32
N VAL A 28 -1.69 1.50 11.39
CA VAL A 28 -2.16 0.40 10.55
C VAL A 28 -2.15 0.81 9.08
N THR A 29 -2.64 2.00 8.75
CA THR A 29 -2.61 2.51 7.37
C THR A 29 -1.18 2.61 6.83
N LEU A 30 -0.25 3.15 7.62
CA LEU A 30 1.17 3.20 7.24
C LEU A 30 1.79 1.80 7.13
N ALA A 31 1.45 0.88 8.03
CA ALA A 31 1.94 -0.49 8.01
C ALA A 31 1.46 -1.22 6.74
N VAL A 32 0.16 -1.13 6.42
CA VAL A 32 -0.42 -1.71 5.21
C VAL A 32 0.21 -1.10 3.95
N ALA A 33 0.35 0.22 3.90
CA ALA A 33 1.00 0.91 2.78
C ALA A 33 2.45 0.44 2.59
N LYS A 34 3.16 0.13 3.68
CA LYS A 34 4.56 -0.32 3.66
C LYS A 34 4.73 -1.82 3.39
N VAL A 35 3.76 -2.64 3.77
CA VAL A 35 3.74 -4.09 3.46
C VAL A 35 3.46 -4.33 1.98
N LEU A 36 2.74 -3.41 1.33
CA LEU A 36 2.46 -3.52 -0.09
C LEU A 36 3.79 -3.50 -0.89
N PRO A 37 4.02 -4.48 -1.79
CA PRO A 37 5.19 -4.44 -2.66
C PRO A 37 5.19 -3.12 -3.44
N LYS A 38 6.39 -2.60 -3.73
CA LYS A 38 6.58 -1.31 -4.42
C LYS A 38 5.92 -1.41 -5.80
N VAL A 39 4.66 -0.96 -5.92
CA VAL A 39 3.93 -0.96 -7.18
C VAL A 39 4.51 0.15 -8.02
N TYR A 40 5.42 -0.20 -8.92
CA TYR A 40 5.94 0.72 -9.90
C TYR A 40 4.81 1.02 -10.90
N VAL A 41 4.12 2.14 -10.70
CA VAL A 41 3.10 2.63 -11.66
C VAL A 41 3.67 2.75 -13.08
N GLN A 42 4.98 2.99 -13.20
CA GLN A 42 5.72 3.01 -14.46
C GLN A 42 5.73 1.66 -15.19
N ASP A 43 5.72 0.53 -14.46
CA ASP A 43 5.64 -0.81 -15.07
C ASP A 43 4.21 -1.12 -15.53
N TRP A 44 3.20 -0.52 -14.90
CA TRP A 44 1.80 -0.71 -15.31
C TRP A 44 1.46 0.04 -16.60
N PHE A 45 2.09 1.20 -16.81
CA PHE A 45 2.14 1.85 -18.12
C PHE A 45 3.25 1.20 -18.97
N ASP A 46 3.12 -0.10 -19.24
CA ASP A 46 4.03 -0.85 -20.13
C ASP A 46 4.24 0.00 -21.39
N THR A 47 5.46 0.51 -21.49
CA THR A 47 5.88 1.35 -22.59
C THR A 47 5.66 0.53 -23.84
N ARG A 48 4.72 0.98 -24.67
CA ARG A 48 4.37 0.39 -25.98
C ARG A 48 5.52 0.46 -27.00
N ASN A 49 6.74 0.65 -26.50
CA ASN A 49 8.00 0.78 -27.22
C ASN A 49 8.98 -0.30 -26.75
N ARG A 50 8.52 -1.56 -26.65
CA ARG A 50 9.44 -2.70 -26.81
C ARG A 50 10.12 -2.51 -28.15
N ARG A 51 11.45 -2.35 -28.13
CA ARG A 51 12.26 -2.06 -29.32
C ARG A 51 11.85 -2.99 -30.46
N ARG A 52 11.25 -2.43 -31.52
CA ARG A 52 10.86 -3.15 -32.74
C ARG A 52 12.03 -3.40 -33.68
N GLU A 53 13.18 -2.78 -33.44
CA GLU A 53 14.34 -2.87 -34.32
C GLU A 53 15.45 -3.71 -33.72
N THR A 54 15.82 -4.73 -34.49
CA THR A 54 17.05 -5.49 -34.33
C THR A 54 18.23 -4.54 -34.51
N ARG A 55 18.86 -4.12 -33.42
CA ARG A 55 20.14 -3.40 -33.45
C ARG A 55 21.31 -4.38 -33.60
N SER A 56 21.16 -5.36 -34.50
CA SER A 56 22.29 -6.19 -34.91
C SER A 56 23.18 -5.36 -35.84
N ILE A 57 24.49 -5.56 -35.72
CA ILE A 57 25.47 -4.97 -36.63
C ILE A 57 25.44 -5.68 -37.99
N ASP A 58 24.85 -6.89 -38.04
CA ASP A 58 24.55 -7.63 -39.26
C ASP A 58 23.11 -8.18 -39.18
N PRO A 59 22.13 -7.48 -39.75
CA PRO A 59 20.72 -7.87 -39.66
C PRO A 59 20.34 -9.04 -40.59
N ASP A 60 21.18 -9.42 -41.55
CA ASP A 60 20.86 -10.39 -42.61
C ASP A 60 21.69 -11.69 -42.52
N ALA A 61 22.31 -11.97 -41.37
CA ALA A 61 23.04 -13.21 -41.15
C ALA A 61 22.11 -14.44 -41.38
N PRO A 62 22.46 -15.36 -42.30
CA PRO A 62 21.61 -16.52 -42.57
C PRO A 62 21.59 -17.45 -41.35
N VAL A 63 20.38 -17.84 -40.95
CA VAL A 63 20.12 -18.86 -39.92
C VAL A 63 20.57 -20.25 -40.36
#